data_AF-A0A352R0A1-F1
#
_entry.id   AF-A0A352R0A1-F1
#
_cell.length_a   1.000
_cell.length_b   1.000
_cell.length_c   1.000
_cell.angle_alpha   90.00
_cell.angle_beta   90.00
_cell.angle_gamma   90.00
#
_symmetry.space_group_name_H-M   'P 1'
#
loop_
_entity.id
_entity.type
_entity.pdbx_description
1 polymer ?
#
loop_
_entity_poly.entity_id
_entity_poly.type
_entity_poly.pdbx_seq_one_letter_code
_entity_poly.pdbx_strand_id
1 'polypeptide(L)'
;MEQPFDLSSVHEQANKMLLAGQKVTVNQVADALQIEPSDALRSELERWWLELEVQVPFRHSAHYDSRRPEVPDTVYQSVQMIWENALKDARLELELQGRKNADNNNSESGLSSEDELYLLRSQIGVLEDSNQRMRTQLTEGETSVKNLEAERAMLRTKLQTAEGKASELERSLTQSKAEAEQALGSRDEAKKQLDQRMKDEILHHQESLHKMESKVNYYRHQLDKLRDEWGKKENAMNMRIHDLQAQLARNDVAIDTQVRQIRSQDEELKRFRGEMANQSRNMSASNTQILASKNRLKRLEDELQQSEVDIREAKKRALVDKTDFARRETDLRSLLKDKERELNAATVKLNEIQRVLIAREEEIRRLTAKL
;
A
#
# COMPACT_ATOMS: atom_id res chain seq x y z
N MET A 1 -66.48 8.38 112.05
CA MET A 1 -65.66 9.08 111.04
C MET A 1 -64.91 7.99 110.31
N GLU A 2 -65.22 7.73 109.05
CA GLU A 2 -64.57 6.68 108.26
C GLU A 2 -63.08 7.01 108.15
N GLN A 3 -62.22 6.06 108.53
CA GLN A 3 -60.78 6.21 108.39
C GLN A 3 -60.42 6.16 106.90
N PRO A 4 -59.67 7.15 106.38
CA PRO A 4 -59.18 7.09 105.01
C PRO A 4 -58.13 5.97 104.90
N PHE A 5 -58.40 4.97 104.06
CA PHE A 5 -57.46 3.90 103.74
C PHE A 5 -56.79 4.15 102.38
N ASP A 6 -55.53 3.73 102.24
CA ASP A 6 -54.78 3.88 101.00
C ASP A 6 -55.15 2.74 100.02
N LEU A 7 -55.73 3.11 98.88
CA LEU A 7 -56.20 2.19 97.83
C LEU A 7 -55.08 1.26 97.37
N SER A 8 -53.84 1.76 97.21
CA SER A 8 -52.71 0.95 96.75
C SER A 8 -52.36 -0.18 97.73
N SER A 9 -52.50 0.08 99.03
CA SER A 9 -52.21 -0.91 100.08
C SER A 9 -53.24 -2.05 100.11
N VAL A 10 -54.50 -1.76 99.76
CA VAL A 10 -55.59 -2.76 99.67
C VAL A 10 -55.34 -3.72 98.51
N HIS A 11 -55.01 -3.21 97.33
CA HIS A 11 -54.68 -4.02 96.14
C HIS A 11 -53.43 -4.88 96.37
N GLU A 12 -52.39 -4.34 97.00
CA GLU A 12 -51.15 -5.08 97.30
C GLU A 12 -51.39 -6.22 98.29
N GLN A 13 -52.16 -5.97 99.36
CA GLN A 13 -52.50 -6.99 100.35
C GLN A 13 -53.44 -8.05 99.77
N ALA A 14 -54.42 -7.66 98.95
CA ALA A 14 -55.29 -8.59 98.25
C ALA A 14 -54.50 -9.50 97.29
N ASN A 15 -53.55 -8.95 96.54
CA ASN A 15 -52.64 -9.72 95.68
C ASN A 15 -51.78 -10.69 96.49
N LYS A 16 -51.24 -10.25 97.64
CA LYS A 16 -50.43 -11.11 98.51
C LYS A 16 -51.23 -12.29 99.07
N MET A 17 -52.48 -12.05 99.47
CA MET A 17 -53.39 -13.09 99.96
C MET A 17 -53.79 -14.07 98.85
N LEU A 18 -54.06 -13.56 97.64
CA LEU A 18 -54.36 -14.38 96.47
C LEU A 18 -53.17 -15.28 96.09
N LEU A 19 -51.95 -14.73 96.05
CA LEU A 19 -50.72 -15.49 95.77
C LEU A 19 -50.41 -16.53 96.86
N ALA A 20 -50.85 -16.31 98.10
CA ALA A 20 -50.73 -17.26 99.20
C ALA A 20 -51.85 -18.33 99.20
N GLY A 21 -52.80 -18.30 98.24
CA GLY A 21 -53.90 -19.24 98.15
C GLY A 21 -55.00 -19.05 99.19
N GLN A 22 -55.06 -17.88 99.83
CA GLN A 22 -56.09 -17.54 100.83
C GLN A 22 -57.31 -16.87 100.19
N LYS A 23 -58.49 -17.02 100.80
CA LYS A 23 -59.74 -16.42 100.29
C LYS A 23 -59.77 -14.92 100.60
N VAL A 24 -59.59 -14.07 99.60
CA VAL A 24 -59.70 -12.61 99.75
C VAL A 24 -61.14 -12.23 100.09
N THR A 25 -61.38 -11.80 101.32
CA THR A 25 -62.69 -11.33 101.82
C THR A 25 -62.52 -10.01 102.56
N VAL A 26 -63.57 -9.18 102.59
CA VAL A 26 -63.54 -7.83 103.20
C VAL A 26 -63.03 -7.87 104.64
N ASN A 27 -63.48 -8.85 105.43
CA ASN A 27 -63.07 -9.00 106.83
C ASN A 27 -61.58 -9.37 106.97
N GLN A 28 -61.05 -10.25 106.10
CA GLN A 28 -59.65 -10.66 106.20
C GLN A 28 -58.67 -9.59 105.75
N VAL A 29 -59.07 -8.76 104.77
CA VAL A 29 -58.27 -7.62 104.31
C VAL A 29 -58.32 -6.49 105.35
N ALA A 30 -59.49 -6.25 105.95
CA ALA A 30 -59.67 -5.32 107.07
C ALA A 30 -58.82 -5.71 108.28
N ASP A 31 -58.83 -6.98 108.68
CA ASP A 31 -58.03 -7.52 109.79
C ASP A 31 -56.52 -7.41 109.51
N ALA A 32 -56.08 -7.67 108.27
CA ALA A 32 -54.67 -7.60 107.89
C ALA A 32 -54.11 -6.17 107.84
N LEU A 33 -54.96 -5.18 107.52
CA LEU A 33 -54.60 -3.76 107.46
C LEU A 33 -54.92 -2.99 108.76
N GLN A 34 -55.54 -3.66 109.75
CA GLN A 34 -56.01 -3.06 111.01
C GLN A 34 -57.01 -1.91 110.81
N ILE A 35 -57.94 -2.08 109.87
CA ILE A 35 -58.99 -1.11 109.52
C ILE A 35 -60.36 -1.74 109.82
N GLU A 36 -61.38 -0.95 110.17
CA GLU A 36 -62.72 -1.51 110.32
C GLU A 36 -63.32 -1.95 108.97
N PRO A 37 -64.07 -3.08 108.93
CA PRO A 37 -64.78 -3.51 107.73
C PRO A 37 -65.80 -2.44 107.33
N SER A 38 -65.59 -1.77 106.20
CA SER A 38 -66.47 -0.73 105.67
C SER A 38 -67.00 -1.09 104.28
N ASP A 39 -68.16 -0.54 103.91
CA ASP A 39 -68.74 -0.70 102.57
C ASP A 39 -67.85 -0.08 101.46
N ALA A 40 -67.04 0.92 101.82
CA ALA A 40 -66.04 1.49 100.93
C ALA A 40 -64.90 0.49 100.60
N LEU A 41 -64.42 -0.27 101.59
CA LEU A 41 -63.41 -1.32 101.37
C LEU A 41 -63.97 -2.47 100.51
N ARG A 42 -65.24 -2.82 100.73
CA ARG A 42 -65.94 -3.81 99.90
C ARG A 42 -66.00 -3.38 98.44
N SER A 43 -66.38 -2.12 98.20
CA SER A 43 -66.49 -1.57 96.84
C SER A 43 -65.14 -1.54 96.13
N GLU A 44 -64.04 -1.23 96.85
CA GLU A 44 -62.70 -1.23 96.27
C GLU A 44 -62.17 -2.65 95.99
N LEU A 45 -62.47 -3.63 96.85
CA LEU A 45 -62.14 -5.04 96.59
C LEU A 45 -62.92 -5.62 95.40
N GLU A 46 -64.17 -5.19 95.20
CA GLU A 46 -64.95 -5.53 94.00
C GLU A 46 -64.30 -4.93 92.74
N ARG A 47 -63.78 -3.70 92.82
CA ARG A 47 -63.03 -3.08 91.71
C ARG A 47 -61.69 -3.77 91.42
N TRP A 48 -60.94 -4.15 92.47
CA TRP A 48 -59.73 -4.97 92.35
C TRP A 48 -60.00 -6.28 91.61
N TRP A 49 -61.10 -6.96 91.95
CA TRP A 49 -61.45 -8.23 91.30
C TRP A 49 -61.72 -8.06 89.80
N LEU A 50 -62.43 -6.99 89.42
CA LEU A 50 -62.66 -6.65 88.01
C LEU A 50 -61.36 -6.32 87.27
N GLU A 51 -60.44 -5.59 87.89
CA GLU A 51 -59.13 -5.30 87.30
C GLU A 51 -58.26 -6.56 87.15
N LEU A 52 -58.35 -7.51 88.09
CA LEU A 52 -57.60 -8.75 88.04
C LEU A 52 -58.11 -9.71 86.94
N GLU A 53 -59.43 -9.74 86.69
CA GLU A 53 -60.00 -10.51 85.57
C GLU A 53 -59.49 -10.03 84.20
N VAL A 54 -59.23 -8.73 84.05
CA VAL A 54 -58.63 -8.16 82.83
C VAL A 54 -57.15 -8.54 82.69
N GLN A 55 -56.43 -8.72 83.80
CA GLN A 55 -55.00 -9.04 83.80
C GLN A 55 -54.69 -10.54 83.66
N VAL A 56 -55.66 -11.44 83.76
CA VAL A 56 -55.46 -12.87 83.49
C VAL A 56 -55.60 -13.13 81.99
N PRO A 57 -54.49 -13.36 81.25
CA PRO A 57 -54.49 -13.36 79.78
C PRO A 57 -55.05 -14.66 79.17
N PHE A 58 -55.58 -15.58 79.99
CA PHE A 58 -56.11 -16.86 79.53
C PHE A 58 -57.53 -16.78 78.96
N ARG A 59 -58.21 -15.62 79.00
CA ARG A 59 -59.59 -15.48 78.51
C ARG A 59 -59.78 -14.57 77.30
N HIS A 60 -58.78 -13.80 76.91
CA HIS A 60 -58.92 -12.90 75.77
C HIS A 60 -58.27 -13.50 74.52
N SER A 61 -59.14 -14.10 73.70
CA SER A 61 -58.87 -14.41 72.31
C SER A 61 -58.41 -13.14 71.58
N ALA A 62 -57.23 -13.26 70.97
CA ALA A 62 -56.77 -12.48 69.83
C ALA A 62 -56.48 -10.99 70.05
N HIS A 63 -55.32 -10.67 70.60
CA HIS A 63 -54.44 -9.67 69.99
C HIS A 63 -52.98 -10.13 70.10
N TYR A 64 -52.30 -10.13 68.95
CA TYR A 64 -50.89 -10.46 68.79
C TYR A 64 -50.04 -9.54 69.65
N ASP A 65 -49.45 -10.09 70.72
CA ASP A 65 -48.41 -9.40 71.48
C ASP A 65 -47.15 -10.26 71.55
N SER A 66 -46.02 -9.61 71.26
CA SER A 66 -44.78 -10.20 70.73
C SER A 66 -43.90 -10.90 71.77
N ARG A 67 -44.49 -11.60 72.74
CA ARG A 67 -43.78 -12.34 73.79
C ARG A 67 -44.51 -13.63 74.17
N ARG A 68 -44.48 -14.62 73.27
CA ARG A 68 -44.73 -16.02 73.67
C ARG A 68 -43.56 -16.91 73.25
N PRO A 69 -43.11 -17.82 74.13
CA PRO A 69 -42.23 -18.91 73.73
C PRO A 69 -42.98 -19.80 72.72
N GLU A 70 -42.29 -20.23 71.65
CA GLU A 70 -42.84 -21.10 70.61
C GLU A 70 -43.26 -22.45 71.20
N VAL A 71 -44.50 -22.54 71.66
CA VAL A 71 -45.13 -23.79 72.06
C VAL A 71 -46.21 -24.12 71.02
N PRO A 72 -46.13 -25.27 70.34
CA PRO A 72 -47.09 -25.65 69.31
C PRO A 72 -48.54 -25.64 69.82
N ASP A 73 -49.48 -25.23 68.96
CA ASP A 73 -50.91 -25.12 69.26
C ASP A 73 -51.53 -26.42 69.81
N THR A 74 -50.94 -27.57 69.49
CA THR A 74 -51.32 -28.88 70.03
C THR A 74 -51.19 -28.95 71.55
N VAL A 75 -50.17 -28.29 72.12
CA VAL A 75 -49.97 -28.23 73.58
C VAL A 75 -51.02 -27.31 74.21
N TYR A 76 -51.32 -26.17 73.58
CA TYR A 76 -52.38 -25.27 74.05
C TYR A 76 -53.75 -25.95 74.08
N GLN A 77 -54.11 -26.66 73.01
CA GLN A 77 -55.34 -27.44 72.96
C GLN A 77 -55.38 -28.52 74.04
N SER A 78 -54.25 -29.22 74.28
CA SER A 78 -54.18 -30.25 75.32
C SER A 78 -54.38 -29.69 76.74
N VAL A 79 -53.77 -28.54 77.06
CA VAL A 79 -53.90 -27.91 78.38
C VAL A 79 -55.31 -27.39 78.60
N GLN A 80 -55.93 -26.81 77.58
CA GLN A 80 -57.31 -26.34 77.66
C GLN A 80 -58.30 -27.49 77.89
N MET A 81 -58.11 -28.62 77.21
CA MET A 81 -58.93 -29.81 77.40
C MET A 81 -58.77 -30.42 78.80
N ILE A 82 -57.56 -30.44 79.35
CA ILE A 82 -57.29 -30.88 80.74
C ILE A 82 -58.01 -29.97 81.74
N TRP A 83 -57.98 -28.65 81.53
CA TRP A 83 -58.64 -27.69 82.40
C TRP A 83 -60.17 -27.85 82.38
N GLU A 84 -60.77 -28.00 81.19
CA GLU A 84 -62.21 -28.23 81.05
C GLU A 84 -62.66 -29.54 81.71
N ASN A 85 -61.84 -30.59 81.64
CA ASN A 85 -62.13 -31.86 82.32
C ASN A 85 -62.03 -31.72 83.84
N ALA A 86 -61.00 -31.04 84.37
CA ALA A 86 -60.87 -30.80 85.81
C ALA A 86 -62.04 -29.98 86.37
N LEU A 87 -62.56 -29.01 85.61
CA LEU A 87 -63.74 -28.23 86.03
C LEU A 87 -65.02 -29.09 86.05
N LYS A 88 -65.17 -30.03 85.11
CA LYS A 88 -66.29 -30.97 85.10
C LYS A 88 -66.22 -31.94 86.27
N ASP A 89 -65.04 -32.47 86.57
CA ASP A 89 -64.83 -33.39 87.68
C ASP A 89 -65.09 -32.72 89.03
N ALA A 90 -64.60 -31.48 89.22
CA ALA A 90 -64.87 -30.70 90.43
C ALA A 90 -66.37 -30.39 90.62
N ARG A 91 -67.11 -30.15 89.52
CA ARG A 91 -68.58 -29.97 89.58
C ARG A 91 -69.30 -31.26 89.93
N LEU A 92 -68.87 -32.39 89.36
CA LEU A 92 -69.44 -33.70 89.64
C LEU A 92 -69.21 -34.09 91.11
N GLU A 93 -68.01 -33.82 91.65
CA GLU A 93 -67.68 -34.08 93.05
C GLU A 93 -68.55 -33.25 94.01
N LEU A 94 -68.89 -32.01 93.61
CA LEU A 94 -69.78 -31.13 94.36
C LEU A 94 -71.25 -31.60 94.33
N GLU A 95 -71.73 -32.09 93.19
CA GLU A 95 -73.06 -32.73 93.09
C GLU A 95 -73.16 -34.02 93.91
N LEU A 96 -72.11 -34.84 93.91
CA LEU A 96 -72.05 -36.08 94.69
C LEU A 96 -72.01 -35.80 96.20
N GLN A 97 -71.30 -34.75 96.64
CA GLN A 97 -71.35 -34.28 98.02
C GLN A 97 -72.73 -33.72 98.40
N GLY A 98 -73.44 -33.08 97.46
CA GLY A 98 -74.80 -32.60 97.66
C GLY A 98 -75.82 -33.73 97.88
N ARG A 99 -75.69 -34.86 97.17
CA ARG A 99 -76.60 -36.01 97.32
C ARG A 99 -76.34 -36.84 98.58
N LYS A 100 -75.07 -36.97 99.00
CA LYS A 100 -74.71 -37.67 100.25
C LYS A 100 -75.34 -37.08 101.52
N ASN A 101 -75.75 -35.81 101.48
CA ASN A 101 -76.41 -35.15 102.62
C ASN A 101 -77.94 -35.28 102.60
N ALA A 102 -78.54 -35.72 101.48
CA ALA A 102 -79.99 -35.82 101.31
C ALA A 102 -80.54 -37.23 101.63
N ASP A 103 -79.72 -38.28 101.54
CA ASP A 103 -80.18 -39.69 101.62
C ASP A 103 -80.25 -40.26 103.05
N ASN A 104 -80.07 -39.45 104.10
CA ASN A 104 -79.97 -39.94 105.48
C ASN A 104 -81.26 -39.89 106.32
N ASN A 105 -82.43 -39.59 105.74
CA ASN A 105 -83.70 -39.59 106.49
C ASN A 105 -84.85 -40.30 105.74
N ASN A 106 -85.22 -41.44 106.33
CA ASN A 106 -86.49 -42.19 106.25
C ASN A 106 -86.70 -43.21 105.13
N SER A 107 -86.85 -44.44 105.61
CA SER A 107 -87.22 -45.72 105.01
C SER A 107 -88.68 -45.82 104.57
N GLU A 108 -88.92 -46.33 103.35
CA GLU A 108 -90.15 -47.04 102.97
C GLU A 108 -89.86 -48.11 101.88
N SER A 109 -89.66 -49.37 102.30
CA SER A 109 -89.32 -50.53 101.46
C SER A 109 -90.38 -50.98 100.43
N GLY A 110 -91.47 -50.22 100.24
CA GLY A 110 -92.45 -50.44 99.16
C GLY A 110 -92.22 -49.52 97.96
N LEU A 111 -91.88 -48.24 98.23
CA LEU A 111 -91.39 -47.27 97.26
C LEU A 111 -89.91 -47.51 96.93
N SER A 112 -89.10 -48.05 97.86
CA SER A 112 -87.70 -48.43 97.62
C SER A 112 -87.53 -49.39 96.44
N SER A 113 -88.42 -50.39 96.26
CA SER A 113 -88.28 -51.32 95.14
C SER A 113 -88.65 -50.70 93.79
N GLU A 114 -89.59 -49.76 93.78
CA GLU A 114 -90.03 -49.05 92.58
C GLU A 114 -89.06 -47.93 92.22
N ASP A 115 -88.52 -47.23 93.22
CA ASP A 115 -87.41 -46.28 93.12
C ASP A 115 -86.09 -46.98 92.76
N GLU A 116 -85.82 -48.18 93.28
CA GLU A 116 -84.69 -49.03 92.87
C GLU A 116 -84.87 -49.53 91.44
N LEU A 117 -86.09 -49.92 91.03
CA LEU A 117 -86.40 -50.27 89.64
C LEU A 117 -86.27 -49.06 88.72
N TYR A 118 -86.67 -47.87 89.16
CA TYR A 118 -86.50 -46.63 88.43
C TYR A 118 -85.01 -46.27 88.32
N LEU A 119 -84.24 -46.44 89.40
CA LEU A 119 -82.80 -46.22 89.41
C LEU A 119 -82.06 -47.22 88.52
N LEU A 120 -82.44 -48.50 88.55
CA LEU A 120 -81.92 -49.54 87.67
C LEU A 120 -82.30 -49.28 86.21
N ARG A 121 -83.54 -48.85 85.92
CA ARG A 121 -83.96 -48.45 84.56
C ARG A 121 -83.20 -47.23 84.07
N SER A 122 -82.99 -46.24 84.93
CA SER A 122 -82.18 -45.05 84.65
C SER A 122 -80.71 -45.43 84.40
N GLN A 123 -80.15 -46.32 85.23
CA GLN A 123 -78.80 -46.84 85.08
C GLN A 123 -78.63 -47.66 83.81
N ILE A 124 -79.61 -48.50 83.45
CA ILE A 124 -79.67 -49.21 82.18
C ILE A 124 -79.71 -48.20 81.03
N GLY A 125 -80.55 -47.16 81.10
CA GLY A 125 -80.59 -46.10 80.09
C GLY A 125 -79.25 -45.39 79.91
N VAL A 126 -78.56 -45.05 81.01
CA VAL A 126 -77.21 -44.46 80.98
C VAL A 126 -76.18 -45.43 80.39
N LEU A 127 -76.26 -46.73 80.71
CA LEU A 127 -75.37 -47.74 80.16
C LEU A 127 -75.64 -48.01 78.67
N GLU A 128 -76.90 -47.99 78.25
CA GLU A 128 -77.31 -48.11 76.85
C GLU A 128 -76.84 -46.89 76.04
N ASP A 129 -77.03 -45.68 76.56
CA ASP A 129 -76.50 -44.44 75.95
C ASP A 129 -74.97 -44.46 75.85
N SER A 130 -74.29 -44.93 76.90
CA SER A 130 -72.83 -45.11 76.89
C SER A 130 -72.38 -46.15 75.85
N ASN A 131 -73.07 -47.28 75.77
CA ASN A 131 -72.80 -48.32 74.78
C ASN A 131 -73.03 -47.80 73.35
N GLN A 132 -74.11 -47.05 73.14
CA GLN A 132 -74.39 -46.43 71.85
C GLN A 132 -73.30 -45.42 71.46
N ARG A 133 -72.85 -44.58 72.40
CA ARG A 133 -71.71 -43.66 72.17
C ARG A 133 -70.43 -44.42 71.84
N MET A 134 -70.11 -45.49 72.58
CA MET A 134 -68.94 -46.32 72.30
C MET A 134 -69.03 -47.00 70.93
N ARG A 135 -70.21 -47.47 70.51
CA ARG A 135 -70.43 -48.01 69.17
C ARG A 135 -70.20 -46.96 68.09
N THR A 136 -70.73 -45.75 68.27
CA THR A 136 -70.49 -44.63 67.33
C THR A 136 -69.00 -44.30 67.24
N GLN A 137 -68.31 -44.17 68.37
CA GLN A 137 -66.86 -43.93 68.42
C GLN A 137 -66.06 -45.05 67.75
N LEU A 138 -66.47 -46.32 67.94
CA LEU A 138 -65.85 -47.45 67.27
C LEU A 138 -66.03 -47.36 65.76
N THR A 139 -67.25 -47.07 65.29
CA THR A 139 -67.51 -46.91 63.85
C THR A 139 -66.74 -45.72 63.25
N GLU A 140 -66.66 -44.60 63.95
CA GLU A 140 -65.86 -43.44 63.54
C GLU A 140 -64.37 -43.81 63.48
N GLY A 141 -63.86 -44.53 64.49
CA GLY A 141 -62.50 -45.07 64.51
C GLY A 141 -62.21 -45.99 63.33
N GLU A 142 -63.11 -46.93 63.01
CA GLU A 142 -62.99 -47.81 61.85
C GLU A 142 -62.99 -47.04 60.53
N THR A 143 -63.82 -46.00 60.39
CA THR A 143 -63.79 -45.15 59.19
C THR A 143 -62.49 -44.35 59.08
N SER A 144 -61.97 -43.84 60.20
CA SER A 144 -60.68 -43.15 60.26
C SER A 144 -59.53 -44.07 59.85
N VAL A 145 -59.51 -45.31 60.34
CA VAL A 145 -58.51 -46.32 59.94
C VAL A 145 -58.57 -46.60 58.43
N LYS A 146 -59.77 -46.79 57.87
CA LYS A 146 -59.94 -47.01 56.42
C LYS A 146 -59.44 -45.81 55.60
N ASN A 147 -59.71 -44.59 56.05
CA ASN A 147 -59.22 -43.38 55.38
C ASN A 147 -57.69 -43.29 55.43
N LEU A 148 -57.09 -43.54 56.59
CA LEU A 148 -55.63 -43.56 56.75
C LEU A 148 -54.96 -44.67 55.91
N GLU A 149 -55.59 -45.83 55.79
CA GLU A 149 -55.12 -46.91 54.91
C GLU A 149 -55.16 -46.51 53.43
N ALA A 150 -56.22 -45.84 52.99
CA ALA A 150 -56.32 -45.30 51.64
C ALA A 150 -55.26 -44.22 51.37
N GLU A 151 -55.04 -43.31 52.31
CA GLU A 151 -53.97 -42.30 52.23
C GLU A 151 -52.60 -42.95 52.16
N ARG A 152 -52.33 -43.97 52.99
CA ARG A 152 -51.07 -44.72 52.95
C ARG A 152 -50.85 -45.41 51.59
N ALA A 153 -51.90 -45.99 51.00
CA ALA A 153 -51.81 -46.60 49.68
C ALA A 153 -51.55 -45.56 48.58
N MET A 154 -52.22 -44.41 48.63
CA MET A 154 -51.98 -43.30 47.71
C MET A 154 -50.56 -42.73 47.85
N LEU A 155 -50.07 -42.52 49.07
CA LEU A 155 -48.72 -42.04 49.33
C LEU A 155 -47.66 -43.03 48.83
N ARG A 156 -47.86 -44.34 49.01
CA ARG A 156 -46.99 -45.37 48.42
C ARG A 156 -46.93 -45.28 46.90
N THR A 157 -48.07 -45.10 46.25
CA THR A 157 -48.15 -44.96 44.78
C THR A 157 -47.44 -43.69 44.32
N LYS A 158 -47.65 -42.57 45.02
CA LYS A 158 -46.96 -41.30 44.74
C LYS A 158 -45.44 -41.42 44.94
N LEU A 159 -45.00 -42.10 45.99
CA LEU A 159 -43.58 -42.35 46.26
C LEU A 159 -42.95 -43.17 45.13
N GLN A 160 -43.56 -44.30 44.76
CA GLN A 160 -43.07 -45.14 43.65
C GLN A 160 -43.00 -44.36 42.33
N THR A 161 -43.98 -43.48 42.07
CA THR A 161 -43.99 -42.62 40.87
C THR A 161 -42.86 -41.58 40.94
N ALA A 162 -42.60 -41.00 42.11
CA ALA A 162 -41.52 -40.04 42.31
C ALA A 162 -40.14 -40.71 42.16
N GLU A 163 -39.95 -41.91 42.70
CA GLU A 163 -38.74 -42.72 42.52
C GLU A 163 -38.49 -43.06 41.05
N GLY A 164 -39.54 -43.43 40.31
CA GLY A 164 -39.44 -43.66 38.86
C GLY A 164 -38.98 -42.41 38.10
N LYS A 165 -39.58 -41.25 38.39
CA LYS A 165 -39.17 -39.97 37.80
C LYS A 165 -37.75 -39.57 38.17
N ALA A 166 -37.33 -39.81 39.42
CA ALA A 166 -35.97 -39.53 39.86
C ALA A 166 -34.96 -40.38 39.08
N SER A 167 -35.23 -41.68 38.91
CA SER A 167 -34.38 -42.57 38.12
C SER A 167 -34.31 -42.17 36.65
N GLU A 168 -35.43 -41.74 36.05
CA GLU A 168 -35.45 -41.23 34.67
C GLU A 168 -34.64 -39.94 34.52
N LEU A 169 -34.75 -39.02 35.48
CA LEU A 169 -33.96 -37.78 35.51
C LEU A 169 -32.46 -38.07 35.67
N GLU A 170 -32.07 -39.02 36.53
CA GLU A 170 -30.67 -39.44 36.67
C GLU A 170 -30.12 -40.02 35.36
N ARG A 171 -30.92 -40.85 34.67
CA ARG A 171 -30.54 -41.38 33.35
C ARG A 171 -30.40 -40.27 32.31
N SER A 172 -31.33 -39.33 32.28
CA SER A 172 -31.25 -38.17 31.39
C SER A 172 -30.04 -37.28 31.70
N LEU A 173 -29.71 -37.09 32.98
CA LEU A 173 -28.55 -36.30 33.41
C LEU A 173 -27.25 -36.96 32.96
N THR A 174 -27.11 -38.27 33.16
CA THR A 174 -25.92 -39.03 32.75
C THR A 174 -25.75 -39.03 31.24
N GLN A 175 -26.84 -39.22 30.48
CA GLN A 175 -26.81 -39.10 29.02
C GLN A 175 -26.40 -37.68 28.56
N SER A 176 -27.01 -36.64 29.12
CA SER A 176 -26.69 -35.25 28.77
C SER A 176 -25.22 -34.90 29.08
N LYS A 177 -24.68 -35.40 30.20
CA LYS A 177 -23.26 -35.25 30.53
C LYS A 177 -22.35 -35.93 29.51
N ALA A 178 -22.67 -37.16 29.11
CA ALA A 178 -21.88 -37.89 28.11
C ALA A 178 -21.90 -37.19 26.73
N GLU A 179 -23.07 -36.69 26.30
CA GLU A 179 -23.21 -35.92 25.07
C GLU A 179 -22.40 -34.60 25.13
N ALA A 180 -22.40 -33.91 26.27
CA ALA A 180 -21.61 -32.70 26.47
C ALA A 180 -20.10 -32.98 26.40
N GLU A 181 -19.62 -34.05 27.02
CA GLU A 181 -18.21 -34.48 26.95
C GLU A 181 -17.80 -34.85 25.52
N GLN A 182 -18.65 -35.58 24.80
CA GLN A 182 -18.40 -35.91 23.39
C GLN A 182 -18.35 -34.66 22.51
N ALA A 183 -19.27 -33.70 22.71
CA ALA A 183 -19.30 -32.44 21.99
C ALA A 183 -18.04 -31.60 22.26
N LEU A 184 -17.56 -31.57 23.52
CA LEU A 184 -16.29 -30.90 23.87
C LEU A 184 -15.10 -31.56 23.18
N GLY A 185 -15.01 -32.89 23.19
CA GLY A 185 -13.96 -33.63 22.50
C GLY A 185 -13.94 -33.35 20.99
N SER A 186 -15.10 -33.43 20.35
CA SER A 186 -15.26 -33.13 18.92
C SER A 186 -14.88 -31.69 18.59
N ARG A 187 -15.27 -30.72 19.43
CA ARG A 187 -14.91 -29.31 19.26
C ARG A 187 -13.40 -29.10 19.34
N ASP A 188 -12.73 -29.72 20.32
CA ASP A 188 -11.29 -29.56 20.49
C ASP A 188 -10.50 -30.23 19.36
N GLU A 189 -10.99 -31.34 18.83
CA GLU A 189 -10.40 -32.03 17.69
C GLU A 189 -10.59 -31.23 16.39
N ALA A 190 -11.78 -30.67 16.17
CA ALA A 190 -12.04 -29.76 15.06
C ALA A 190 -11.14 -28.51 15.13
N LYS A 191 -10.96 -27.94 16.33
CA LYS A 191 -10.04 -26.82 16.53
C LYS A 191 -8.61 -27.19 16.16
N LYS A 192 -8.10 -28.33 16.64
CA LYS A 192 -6.75 -28.82 16.28
C LYS A 192 -6.58 -29.01 14.78
N GLN A 193 -7.59 -29.57 14.10
CA GLN A 193 -7.56 -29.75 12.64
C GLN A 193 -7.54 -28.41 11.90
N LEU A 194 -8.33 -27.42 12.33
CA LEU A 194 -8.31 -26.07 11.75
C LEU A 194 -6.97 -25.38 11.96
N ASP A 195 -6.43 -25.43 13.18
CA ASP A 195 -5.12 -24.85 13.49
C ASP A 195 -4.01 -25.50 12.65
N GLN A 196 -4.07 -26.82 12.44
CA GLN A 196 -3.12 -27.52 11.58
C GLN A 196 -3.26 -27.11 10.11
N ARG A 197 -4.49 -27.08 9.56
CA ARG A 197 -4.72 -26.62 8.18
C ARG A 197 -4.23 -25.20 7.97
N MET A 198 -4.47 -24.30 8.93
CA MET A 198 -4.02 -22.92 8.86
C MET A 198 -2.48 -22.84 8.81
N LYS A 199 -1.78 -23.63 9.63
CA LYS A 199 -0.30 -23.71 9.58
C LYS A 199 0.19 -24.24 8.24
N ASP A 200 -0.42 -25.30 7.73
CA ASP A 200 -0.03 -25.90 6.45
C ASP A 200 -0.28 -24.94 5.28
N GLU A 201 -1.40 -24.22 5.29
CA GLU A 201 -1.70 -23.18 4.30
C GLU A 201 -0.71 -22.01 4.38
N ILE A 202 -0.34 -21.55 5.58
CA ILE A 202 0.68 -20.51 5.76
C ILE A 202 2.03 -20.96 5.19
N LEU A 203 2.47 -22.18 5.52
CA LEU A 203 3.73 -22.74 4.99
C LEU A 203 3.68 -22.85 3.48
N HIS A 204 2.58 -23.34 2.91
CA HIS A 204 2.42 -23.44 1.47
C HIS A 204 2.48 -22.07 0.79
N HIS A 205 1.83 -21.04 1.36
CA HIS A 205 1.90 -19.67 0.84
C HIS A 205 3.31 -19.10 0.92
N GLN A 206 4.04 -19.33 2.03
CA GLN A 206 5.43 -18.91 2.19
C GLN A 206 6.35 -19.56 1.14
N GLU A 207 6.22 -20.86 0.91
CA GLU A 207 6.97 -21.55 -0.15
C GLU A 207 6.66 -21.00 -1.55
N SER A 208 5.39 -20.71 -1.82
CA SER A 208 4.95 -20.12 -3.09
C SER A 208 5.55 -18.73 -3.28
N LEU A 209 5.54 -17.90 -2.24
CA LEU A 209 6.17 -16.58 -2.23
C LEU A 209 7.66 -16.68 -2.50
N HIS A 210 8.39 -17.56 -1.83
CA HIS A 210 9.83 -17.75 -2.09
C HIS A 210 10.13 -18.20 -3.51
N LYS A 211 9.31 -19.09 -4.10
CA LYS A 211 9.44 -19.47 -5.52
C LYS A 211 9.22 -18.27 -6.44
N MET A 212 8.25 -17.41 -6.14
CA MET A 212 7.98 -16.20 -6.91
C MET A 212 9.08 -15.14 -6.74
N GLU A 213 9.60 -14.93 -5.54
CA GLU A 213 10.74 -14.05 -5.27
C GLU A 213 11.98 -14.49 -6.04
N SER A 214 12.28 -15.78 -6.06
CA SER A 214 13.38 -16.35 -6.85
C SER A 214 13.22 -16.06 -8.34
N LYS A 215 12.00 -16.25 -8.90
CA LYS A 215 11.69 -15.91 -10.30
C LYS A 215 11.83 -14.42 -10.59
N VAL A 216 11.34 -13.55 -9.70
CA VAL A 216 11.46 -12.09 -9.84
C VAL A 216 12.93 -11.68 -9.85
N ASN A 217 13.75 -12.22 -8.94
CA ASN A 217 15.18 -11.94 -8.89
C ASN A 217 15.90 -12.45 -10.15
N TYR A 218 15.54 -13.63 -10.66
CA TYR A 218 16.05 -14.14 -11.93
C TYR A 218 15.75 -13.20 -13.09
N TYR A 219 14.49 -12.75 -13.23
CA TYR A 219 14.11 -11.84 -14.31
C TYR A 219 14.74 -10.45 -14.16
N ARG A 220 14.91 -9.94 -12.94
CA ARG A 220 15.69 -8.71 -12.69
C ARG A 220 17.13 -8.85 -13.18
N HIS A 221 17.80 -9.94 -12.82
CA HIS A 221 19.17 -10.21 -13.28
C HIS A 221 19.26 -10.32 -14.81
N GLN A 222 18.29 -10.97 -15.45
CA GLN A 222 18.23 -11.04 -16.92
C GLN A 222 18.02 -9.66 -17.56
N LEU A 223 17.18 -8.81 -16.97
CA LEU A 223 16.98 -7.43 -17.45
C LEU A 223 18.26 -6.59 -17.32
N ASP A 224 19.01 -6.73 -16.21
CA ASP A 224 20.26 -6.00 -16.03
C ASP A 224 21.33 -6.46 -17.02
N LYS A 225 21.45 -7.78 -17.27
CA LYS A 225 22.31 -8.30 -18.34
C LYS A 225 21.94 -7.74 -19.71
N LEU A 226 20.65 -7.70 -20.05
CA LEU A 226 20.20 -7.15 -21.33
C LEU A 226 20.51 -5.66 -21.43
N ARG A 227 20.34 -4.89 -20.35
CA ARG A 227 20.71 -3.47 -20.31
C ARG A 227 22.21 -3.28 -20.55
N ASP A 228 23.05 -4.09 -19.90
CA ASP A 228 24.51 -4.05 -20.10
C ASP A 228 24.90 -4.41 -21.54
N GLU A 229 24.29 -5.46 -22.11
CA GLU A 229 24.53 -5.86 -23.50
C GLU A 229 24.09 -4.80 -24.50
N TRP A 230 22.92 -4.18 -24.28
CA TRP A 230 22.43 -3.07 -25.10
C TRP A 230 23.31 -1.84 -24.97
N GLY A 231 23.72 -1.46 -23.76
CA GLY A 231 24.65 -0.34 -23.55
C GLY A 231 26.00 -0.57 -24.24
N LYS A 232 26.53 -1.80 -24.21
CA LYS A 232 27.75 -2.15 -24.96
C LYS A 232 27.56 -2.06 -26.47
N LYS A 233 26.43 -2.56 -27.01
CA LYS A 233 26.11 -2.47 -28.44
C LYS A 233 25.90 -1.04 -28.90
N GLU A 234 25.19 -0.23 -28.12
CA GLU A 234 24.98 1.19 -28.38
C GLU A 234 26.31 1.95 -28.42
N ASN A 235 27.17 1.75 -27.41
CA ASN A 235 28.51 2.35 -27.40
C ASN A 235 29.35 1.94 -28.62
N ALA A 236 29.33 0.66 -29.00
CA ALA A 236 30.04 0.17 -30.18
C ALA A 236 29.50 0.79 -31.48
N MET A 237 28.18 0.93 -31.61
CA MET A 237 27.56 1.62 -32.75
C MET A 237 27.93 3.10 -32.79
N ASN A 238 27.89 3.80 -31.67
CA ASN A 238 28.27 5.21 -31.59
C ASN A 238 29.75 5.43 -31.97
N MET A 239 30.66 4.56 -31.52
CA MET A 239 32.06 4.60 -31.96
C MET A 239 32.19 4.41 -33.47
N ARG A 240 31.46 3.45 -34.06
CA ARG A 240 31.46 3.23 -35.51
C ARG A 240 30.90 4.42 -36.28
N ILE A 241 29.87 5.09 -35.76
CA ILE A 241 29.32 6.32 -36.34
C ILE A 241 30.37 7.42 -36.35
N HIS A 242 31.08 7.63 -35.23
CA HIS A 242 32.15 8.62 -35.16
C HIS A 242 33.31 8.31 -36.12
N ASP A 243 33.72 7.04 -36.23
CA ASP A 243 34.75 6.62 -37.17
C ASP A 243 34.33 6.90 -38.62
N LEU A 244 33.08 6.58 -38.98
CA LEU A 244 32.55 6.85 -40.31
C LEU A 244 32.44 8.35 -40.60
N GLN A 245 32.01 9.16 -39.63
CA GLN A 245 31.98 10.61 -39.75
C GLN A 245 33.40 11.18 -39.95
N ALA A 246 34.39 10.67 -39.23
CA ALA A 246 35.78 11.06 -39.40
C ALA A 246 36.33 10.67 -40.78
N GLN A 247 35.98 9.49 -41.30
CA GLN A 247 36.33 9.06 -42.64
C GLN A 247 35.69 9.95 -43.71
N LEU A 248 34.39 10.27 -43.57
CA LEU A 248 33.69 11.18 -44.48
C LEU A 248 34.36 12.56 -44.49
N ALA A 249 34.65 13.14 -43.32
CA ALA A 249 35.32 14.45 -43.24
C ALA A 249 36.71 14.45 -43.90
N ARG A 250 37.49 13.37 -43.76
CA ARG A 250 38.79 13.23 -44.45
C ARG A 250 38.62 13.15 -45.97
N ASN A 251 37.63 12.38 -46.42
CA ASN A 251 37.33 12.25 -47.84
C ASN A 251 36.86 13.58 -48.43
N ASP A 252 36.01 14.34 -47.73
CA ASP A 252 35.55 15.66 -48.18
C ASP A 252 36.72 16.63 -48.39
N VAL A 253 37.66 16.68 -47.42
CA VAL A 253 38.89 17.51 -47.56
C VAL A 253 39.76 17.04 -48.73
N ALA A 254 39.88 15.73 -48.94
CA ALA A 254 40.65 15.18 -50.05
C ALA A 254 40.01 15.52 -51.41
N ILE A 255 38.68 15.40 -51.52
CA ILE A 255 37.92 15.78 -52.71
C ILE A 255 38.07 17.28 -52.98
N ASP A 256 37.89 18.15 -51.99
CA ASP A 256 38.08 19.59 -52.12
C ASP A 256 39.49 19.95 -52.61
N THR A 257 40.50 19.23 -52.10
CA THR A 257 41.90 19.41 -52.53
C THR A 257 42.08 19.00 -53.99
N GLN A 258 41.56 17.84 -54.40
CA GLN A 258 41.63 17.36 -55.78
C GLN A 258 40.90 18.31 -56.74
N VAL A 259 39.72 18.83 -56.35
CA VAL A 259 38.97 19.80 -57.16
C VAL A 259 39.78 21.08 -57.36
N ARG A 260 40.47 21.59 -56.32
CA ARG A 260 41.36 22.76 -56.45
C ARG A 260 42.54 22.47 -57.38
N GLN A 261 43.15 21.29 -57.28
CA GLN A 261 44.24 20.88 -58.16
C GLN A 261 43.80 20.81 -59.63
N ILE A 262 42.65 20.18 -59.91
CA ILE A 262 42.08 20.11 -61.27
C ILE A 262 41.86 21.52 -61.83
N ARG A 263 41.29 22.44 -61.04
CA ARG A 263 41.10 23.83 -61.48
C ARG A 263 42.42 24.53 -61.81
N SER A 264 43.45 24.35 -60.99
CA SER A 264 44.79 24.91 -61.26
C SER A 264 45.38 24.34 -62.55
N GLN A 265 45.27 23.03 -62.76
CA GLN A 265 45.75 22.37 -63.98
C GLN A 265 44.98 22.84 -65.22
N ASP A 266 43.66 23.03 -65.12
CA ASP A 266 42.85 23.59 -66.21
C ASP A 266 43.27 25.02 -66.58
N GLU A 267 43.63 25.84 -65.59
CA GLU A 267 44.16 27.19 -65.82
C GLU A 267 45.54 27.15 -66.50
N GLU A 268 46.44 26.28 -66.08
CA GLU A 268 47.74 26.05 -66.72
C GLU A 268 47.58 25.58 -68.17
N LEU A 269 46.70 24.62 -68.43
CA LEU A 269 46.40 24.15 -69.79
C LEU A 269 45.84 25.27 -70.67
N LYS A 270 44.99 26.16 -70.13
CA LYS A 270 44.52 27.35 -70.86
C LYS A 270 45.66 28.32 -71.17
N ARG A 271 46.58 28.55 -70.23
CA ARG A 271 47.78 29.37 -70.45
C ARG A 271 48.66 28.78 -71.54
N PHE A 272 48.99 27.48 -71.47
CA PHE A 272 49.78 26.80 -72.50
C PHE A 272 49.13 26.85 -73.88
N ARG A 273 47.80 26.69 -73.97
CA ARG A 273 47.08 26.85 -75.25
C ARG A 273 47.21 28.28 -75.79
N GLY A 274 47.11 29.29 -74.93
CA GLY A 274 47.30 30.70 -75.30
C GLY A 274 48.73 30.98 -75.78
N GLU A 275 49.74 30.48 -75.06
CA GLU A 275 51.15 30.57 -75.41
C GLU A 275 51.45 29.88 -76.75
N MET A 276 50.94 28.67 -76.96
CA MET A 276 51.07 27.95 -78.23
C MET A 276 50.45 28.71 -79.40
N ALA A 277 49.25 29.29 -79.22
CA ALA A 277 48.61 30.10 -80.24
C ALA A 277 49.42 31.38 -80.55
N ASN A 278 49.97 32.04 -79.53
CA ASN A 278 50.84 33.20 -79.69
C ASN A 278 52.17 32.83 -80.38
N GLN A 279 52.80 31.73 -79.98
CA GLN A 279 54.02 31.23 -80.60
C GLN A 279 53.78 30.89 -82.08
N SER A 280 52.68 30.23 -82.41
CA SER A 280 52.29 29.93 -83.79
C SER A 280 52.13 31.20 -84.65
N ARG A 281 51.49 32.25 -84.10
CA ARG A 281 51.38 33.56 -84.77
C ARG A 281 52.74 34.22 -84.95
N ASN A 282 53.59 34.24 -83.91
CA ASN A 282 54.92 34.82 -83.96
C ASN A 282 55.82 34.09 -84.98
N MET A 283 55.75 32.76 -85.03
CA MET A 283 56.45 31.95 -86.04
C MET A 283 55.97 32.27 -87.45
N SER A 284 54.65 32.40 -87.66
CA SER A 284 54.09 32.76 -88.97
C SER A 284 54.51 34.18 -89.40
N ALA A 285 54.49 35.14 -88.48
CA ALA A 285 54.95 36.51 -88.72
C ALA A 285 56.44 36.57 -89.04
N SER A 286 57.27 35.87 -88.24
CA SER A 286 58.71 35.76 -88.46
C SER A 286 59.02 35.08 -89.80
N ASN A 287 58.32 34.00 -90.15
CA ASN A 287 58.48 33.32 -91.43
C ASN A 287 58.10 34.24 -92.61
N THR A 288 57.04 35.02 -92.47
CA THR A 288 56.64 36.03 -93.46
C THR A 288 57.72 37.12 -93.61
N GLN A 289 58.28 37.58 -92.49
CA GLN A 289 59.38 38.57 -92.49
C GLN A 289 60.64 38.02 -93.14
N ILE A 290 61.00 36.75 -92.87
CA ILE A 290 62.12 36.05 -93.52
C ILE A 290 61.89 35.92 -95.02
N LEU A 291 60.69 35.59 -95.47
CA LEU A 291 60.38 35.53 -96.90
C LEU A 291 60.48 36.91 -97.55
N ALA A 292 60.00 37.96 -96.88
CA ALA A 292 60.12 39.33 -97.36
C ALA A 292 61.59 39.79 -97.44
N SER A 293 62.39 39.52 -96.42
CA SER A 293 63.83 39.85 -96.43
C SER A 293 64.58 39.02 -97.46
N LYS A 294 64.26 37.73 -97.64
CA LYS A 294 64.81 36.86 -98.69
C LYS A 294 64.49 37.37 -100.09
N ASN A 295 63.24 37.80 -100.33
CA ASN A 295 62.86 38.40 -101.61
C ASN A 295 63.61 39.72 -101.87
N ARG A 296 63.76 40.57 -100.84
CA ARG A 296 64.55 41.79 -100.93
C ARG A 296 66.02 41.49 -101.22
N LEU A 297 66.59 40.50 -100.53
CA LEU A 297 67.97 40.06 -100.72
C LEU A 297 68.18 39.52 -102.13
N LYS A 298 67.27 38.70 -102.64
CA LYS A 298 67.32 38.21 -104.03
C LYS A 298 67.29 39.36 -105.05
N ARG A 299 66.43 40.37 -104.86
CA ARG A 299 66.44 41.55 -105.74
C ARG A 299 67.76 42.30 -105.70
N LEU A 300 68.34 42.47 -104.51
CA LEU A 300 69.65 43.09 -104.37
C LEU A 300 70.78 42.25 -104.99
N GLU A 301 70.70 40.92 -104.91
CA GLU A 301 71.61 40.01 -105.62
C GLU A 301 71.46 40.13 -107.13
N ASP A 302 70.23 40.19 -107.66
CA ASP A 302 69.95 40.38 -109.08
C ASP A 302 70.48 41.75 -109.57
N GLU A 303 70.25 42.83 -108.81
CA GLU A 303 70.80 44.16 -109.07
C GLU A 303 72.33 44.17 -109.04
N LEU A 304 72.94 43.46 -108.08
CA LEU A 304 74.39 43.32 -107.99
C LEU A 304 74.95 42.57 -109.20
N GLN A 305 74.35 41.45 -109.58
CA GLN A 305 74.76 40.68 -110.77
C GLN A 305 74.64 41.51 -112.05
N GLN A 306 73.56 42.29 -112.20
CA GLN A 306 73.41 43.20 -113.33
C GLN A 306 74.51 44.27 -113.32
N SER A 307 74.78 44.89 -112.18
CA SER A 307 75.87 45.87 -112.04
C SER A 307 77.24 45.25 -112.36
N GLU A 308 77.50 44.01 -111.95
CA GLU A 308 78.74 43.30 -112.32
C GLU A 308 78.84 43.01 -113.82
N VAL A 309 77.73 42.70 -114.49
CA VAL A 309 77.68 42.54 -115.95
C VAL A 309 77.96 43.89 -116.63
N ASP A 310 77.29 44.96 -116.19
CA ASP A 310 77.48 46.30 -116.73
C ASP A 310 78.94 46.77 -116.53
N ILE A 311 79.55 46.49 -115.38
CA ILE A 311 80.97 46.75 -115.11
C ILE A 311 81.86 45.93 -116.05
N ARG A 312 81.55 44.64 -116.28
CA ARG A 312 82.30 43.80 -117.23
C ARG A 312 82.20 44.30 -118.65
N GLU A 313 81.01 44.70 -119.10
CA GLU A 313 80.79 45.31 -120.40
C GLU A 313 81.51 46.65 -120.54
N ALA A 314 81.39 47.52 -119.54
CA ALA A 314 82.11 48.79 -119.50
C ALA A 314 83.62 48.58 -119.54
N LYS A 315 84.15 47.60 -118.79
CA LYS A 315 85.58 47.22 -118.83
C LYS A 315 85.98 46.69 -120.20
N LYS A 316 85.13 45.90 -120.86
CA LYS A 316 85.36 45.40 -122.23
C LYS A 316 85.33 46.54 -123.25
N ARG A 317 84.35 47.46 -123.17
CA ARG A 317 84.29 48.68 -124.00
C ARG A 317 85.54 49.52 -123.80
N ALA A 318 85.93 49.80 -122.56
CA ALA A 318 87.16 50.53 -122.25
C ALA A 318 88.42 49.82 -122.79
N LEU A 319 88.46 48.49 -122.80
CA LEU A 319 89.56 47.73 -123.41
C LEU A 319 89.57 47.89 -124.94
N VAL A 320 88.41 47.77 -125.60
CA VAL A 320 88.25 47.98 -127.05
C VAL A 320 88.65 49.39 -127.43
N ASP A 321 88.12 50.40 -126.72
CA ASP A 321 88.47 51.81 -126.90
C ASP A 321 89.97 52.03 -126.72
N LYS A 322 90.59 51.38 -125.72
CA LYS A 322 92.05 51.44 -125.52
C LYS A 322 92.81 50.79 -126.68
N THR A 323 92.33 49.67 -127.23
CA THR A 323 92.96 49.02 -128.39
C THR A 323 92.77 49.81 -129.68
N ASP A 324 91.61 50.41 -129.90
CA ASP A 324 91.34 51.27 -131.05
C ASP A 324 92.12 52.59 -130.95
N PHE A 325 92.23 53.15 -129.75
CA PHE A 325 93.12 54.27 -129.47
C PHE A 325 94.58 53.89 -129.75
N ALA A 326 95.05 52.73 -129.27
CA ALA A 326 96.40 52.25 -129.55
C ALA A 326 96.64 52.03 -131.06
N ARG A 327 95.65 51.50 -131.80
CA ARG A 327 95.70 51.36 -133.26
C ARG A 327 95.82 52.70 -133.97
N ARG A 328 94.94 53.66 -133.63
CA ARG A 328 95.00 55.03 -134.15
C ARG A 328 96.33 55.70 -133.82
N GLU A 329 96.86 55.46 -132.62
CA GLU A 329 98.17 55.97 -132.22
C GLU A 329 99.30 55.35 -133.07
N THR A 330 99.28 54.04 -133.32
CA THR A 330 100.24 53.41 -134.25
C THR A 330 100.12 53.92 -135.68
N ASP A 331 98.89 54.10 -136.19
CA ASP A 331 98.66 54.65 -137.52
C ASP A 331 99.21 56.08 -137.62
N LEU A 332 98.93 56.93 -136.62
CA LEU A 332 99.50 58.27 -136.53
C LEU A 332 101.03 58.25 -136.46
N ARG A 333 101.64 57.34 -135.68
CA ARG A 333 103.10 57.17 -135.66
C ARG A 333 103.66 56.75 -137.01
N SER A 334 102.97 55.90 -137.77
CA SER A 334 103.38 55.49 -139.12
C SER A 334 103.32 56.65 -140.11
N LEU A 335 102.24 57.44 -140.07
CA LEU A 335 102.03 58.62 -140.89
C LEU A 335 103.08 59.70 -140.59
N LEU A 336 103.44 59.85 -139.31
CA LEU A 336 104.50 60.76 -138.87
C LEU A 336 105.87 60.30 -139.38
N LYS A 337 106.16 59.00 -139.34
CA LYS A 337 107.40 58.41 -139.90
C LYS A 337 107.48 58.56 -141.42
N ASP A 338 106.37 58.43 -142.13
CA ASP A 338 106.33 58.66 -143.58
C ASP A 338 106.51 60.15 -143.91
N LYS A 339 105.93 61.05 -143.11
CA LYS A 339 106.20 62.50 -143.21
C LYS A 339 107.66 62.84 -142.88
N GLU A 340 108.29 62.18 -141.92
CA GLU A 340 109.74 62.33 -141.64
C GLU A 340 110.60 61.83 -142.81
N ARG A 341 110.19 60.76 -143.51
CA ARG A 341 110.87 60.29 -144.72
C ARG A 341 110.72 61.28 -145.88
N GLU A 342 109.53 61.82 -146.10
CA GLU A 342 109.30 62.88 -147.09
C GLU A 342 110.12 64.14 -146.77
N LEU A 343 110.16 64.54 -145.50
CA LEU A 343 110.99 65.65 -145.03
C LEU A 343 112.47 65.39 -145.32
N ASN A 344 112.99 64.20 -144.97
CA ASN A 344 114.37 63.85 -145.26
C ASN A 344 114.68 63.86 -146.77
N ALA A 345 113.77 63.34 -147.61
CA ALA A 345 113.92 63.39 -149.06
C ALA A 345 113.93 64.84 -149.59
N ALA A 346 113.10 65.73 -149.03
CA ALA A 346 113.10 67.15 -149.34
C ALA A 346 114.40 67.84 -148.86
N THR A 347 114.91 67.49 -147.68
CA THR A 347 116.19 68.01 -147.16
C THR A 347 117.37 67.57 -148.02
N VAL A 348 117.38 66.32 -148.51
CA VAL A 348 118.41 65.85 -149.46
C VAL A 348 118.34 66.65 -150.77
N LYS A 349 117.15 66.85 -151.34
CA LYS A 349 116.96 67.70 -152.53
C LYS A 349 117.37 69.15 -152.29
N LEU A 350 117.07 69.71 -151.12
CA LEU A 350 117.47 71.06 -150.74
C LEU A 350 118.99 71.17 -150.66
N ASN A 351 119.66 70.20 -150.05
CA ASN A 351 121.13 70.14 -149.99
C ASN A 351 121.75 69.99 -151.38
N GLU A 352 121.10 69.25 -152.29
CA GLU A 352 121.54 69.07 -153.66
C GLU A 352 121.39 70.37 -154.48
N ILE A 353 120.26 71.08 -154.31
CA ILE A 353 120.06 72.42 -154.87
C ILE A 353 121.05 73.42 -154.28
N GLN A 354 121.35 73.37 -152.98
CA GLN A 354 122.37 74.21 -152.36
C GLN A 354 123.76 73.94 -152.96
N ARG A 355 124.13 72.68 -153.25
CA ARG A 355 125.39 72.38 -153.94
C ARG A 355 125.42 72.93 -155.37
N VAL A 356 124.32 72.83 -156.10
CA VAL A 356 124.19 73.42 -157.45
C VAL A 356 124.24 74.95 -157.39
N LEU A 357 123.64 75.56 -156.37
CA LEU A 357 123.66 77.01 -156.15
C LEU A 357 125.08 77.50 -155.83
N ILE A 358 125.80 76.81 -154.94
CA ILE A 358 127.20 77.13 -154.61
C ILE A 358 128.09 77.00 -155.85
N ALA A 359 127.90 75.94 -156.66
CA ALA A 359 128.64 75.76 -157.91
C ALA A 359 128.35 76.89 -158.93
N ARG A 360 127.10 77.36 -159.01
CA ARG A 360 126.70 78.52 -159.84
C ARG A 360 127.22 79.84 -159.28
N GLU A 361 127.27 80.02 -157.96
CA GLU A 361 127.82 81.21 -157.31
C GLU A 361 129.36 81.32 -157.48
N GLU A 362 130.07 80.18 -157.51
CA GLU A 362 131.51 80.14 -157.84
C GLU A 362 131.78 80.39 -159.34
N GLU A 363 130.87 79.96 -160.22
CA GLU A 363 130.90 80.25 -161.66
C GLU A 363 130.67 81.75 -161.94
N ILE A 364 129.74 82.37 -161.20
CA ILE A 364 129.51 83.83 -161.24
C ILE A 364 130.75 84.57 -160.72
N ARG A 365 131.37 84.17 -159.60
CA ARG A 365 132.62 84.82 -159.12
C ARG A 365 133.77 84.73 -160.11
N ARG A 366 133.86 83.67 -160.93
CA ARG A 366 134.88 83.56 -162.00
C ARG A 366 134.60 84.44 -163.22
N LEU A 367 133.32 84.71 -163.52
CA LEU A 367 132.92 85.55 -164.65
C LEU A 367 133.04 87.06 -164.33
N THR A 368 132.88 87.47 -163.07
CA THR A 368 133.06 88.89 -162.67
C THR A 368 134.53 89.31 -162.50
N ALA A 369 135.49 88.38 -162.52
CA ALA A 369 136.93 88.67 -162.43
C ALA A 369 137.61 88.92 -163.80
N LYS A 370 136.83 89.06 -164.89
CA LYS A 370 137.32 89.25 -166.27
C LYS A 370 136.64 90.40 -167.05
N LEU A 371 135.98 91.30 -166.35
CA LEU A 371 135.61 92.66 -166.78
C LEU A 371 136.07 93.63 -165.68
#